data_AF-Q0C3F8-F1
#
_entry.id   AF-Q0C3F8-F1
#
_cell.length_a   1.000
_cell.length_b   1.000
_cell.length_c   1.000
_cell.angle_alpha   90.00
_cell.angle_beta   90.00
_cell.angle_gamma   90.00
#
_symmetry.space_group_name_H-M   'P 1'
#
loop_
_entity.id
_entity.type
_entity.pdbx_description
1 polymer ?
#
loop_
_entity_poly.entity_id
_entity_poly.type
_entity_poly.pdbx_seq_one_letter_code
_entity_poly.pdbx_strand_id
1 'polypeptide(L)'
;MPRRKERGPWFWRGAIALMLTSVFGLFAAAAMNQPPATDEETGCRLDRQDPSHTIVLVDQSDPFNATDVAWVRALLEDEARALPKFGRLTLSVPNAASSYDPVTVWTGCSPGSAAAANPIFQNPKMIEQAWQAKFHKPLMAGAETVLIDNVAPNSPLMEAMFTLGDRPDFQGNVPARRLILVSDLMQHSKEFSMYKTGTAWEAFEGSPLMDMRPGLEGVEVVARVVPRQEYALPLGEVKAFWQRWFKGTGAVYGSVT
;
A
#
# COMPACT_ATOMS: atom_id res chain seq x y z
N MET A 1 -18.44 71.56 12.23
CA MET A 1 -17.53 70.43 11.92
C MET A 1 -17.20 69.71 13.22
N PRO A 2 -17.59 68.44 13.44
CA PRO A 2 -17.20 67.73 14.66
C PRO A 2 -15.71 67.40 14.59
N ARG A 3 -14.96 67.82 15.61
CA ARG A 3 -13.51 67.62 15.75
C ARG A 3 -13.25 66.14 16.02
N ARG A 4 -12.63 65.44 15.05
CA ARG A 4 -12.32 64.00 15.14
C ARG A 4 -11.44 63.77 16.38
N LYS A 5 -11.97 63.07 17.38
CA LYS A 5 -11.27 62.75 18.62
C LYS A 5 -10.10 61.82 18.29
N GLU A 6 -8.87 62.36 18.28
CA GLU A 6 -7.68 61.57 17.97
C GLU A 6 -7.49 60.49 19.04
N ARG A 7 -7.27 59.25 18.60
CA ARG A 7 -7.07 58.11 19.50
C ARG A 7 -5.70 58.24 20.17
N GLY A 8 -5.65 58.08 21.49
CA GLY A 8 -4.42 58.24 22.27
C GLY A 8 -3.33 57.20 21.94
N PRO A 9 -2.07 57.46 22.29
CA PRO A 9 -0.91 56.62 21.93
C PRO A 9 -1.01 55.18 22.43
N TRP A 10 -1.71 54.92 23.54
CA TRP A 10 -1.97 53.57 24.06
C TRP A 10 -2.85 52.72 23.14
N PHE A 11 -3.83 53.35 22.47
CA PHE A 11 -4.65 52.68 21.47
C PHE A 11 -3.79 52.19 20.30
N TRP A 12 -2.90 53.07 19.80
CA TRP A 12 -1.99 52.73 18.70
C TRP A 12 -0.97 51.67 19.08
N ARG A 13 -0.40 51.72 20.29
CA ARG A 13 0.50 50.67 20.79
C ARG A 13 -0.20 49.32 20.91
N GLY A 14 -1.43 49.28 21.44
CA GLY A 14 -2.24 48.06 21.49
C GLY A 14 -2.58 47.52 20.11
N ALA A 15 -2.95 48.40 19.18
CA ALA A 15 -3.24 48.01 17.80
C ALA A 15 -2.00 47.45 17.07
N ILE A 16 -0.82 48.06 17.25
CA ILE A 16 0.44 47.59 16.68
C ILE A 16 0.83 46.24 17.29
N ALA A 17 0.74 46.08 18.61
CA ALA A 17 1.04 44.81 19.28
C ALA A 17 0.14 43.68 18.77
N LEU A 18 -1.17 43.94 18.66
CA LEU A 18 -2.14 42.98 18.13
C LEU A 18 -1.82 42.60 16.68
N MET A 19 -1.49 43.57 15.83
CA MET A 19 -1.08 43.33 14.44
C MET A 19 0.20 42.48 14.37
N LEU A 20 1.22 42.79 15.17
CA LEU A 20 2.47 42.02 15.16
C LEU A 20 2.23 40.58 15.63
N THR A 21 1.41 40.38 16.67
CA THR A 21 1.06 39.03 17.13
C THR A 21 0.25 38.24 16.11
N SER A 22 -0.66 38.88 15.36
CA SER A 22 -1.44 38.18 14.33
C SER A 22 -0.58 37.81 13.13
N VAL A 23 0.31 38.70 12.68
CA VAL A 23 1.26 38.41 11.58
C VAL A 23 2.24 37.31 11.99
N PHE A 24 2.80 37.38 13.21
CA PHE A 24 3.70 36.34 13.70
C PHE A 24 2.97 35.00 13.87
N GLY A 25 1.74 35.01 14.39
CA GLY A 25 0.89 33.82 14.50
C GLY A 25 0.58 33.20 13.14
N LEU A 26 0.28 34.02 12.12
CA LEU A 26 0.08 33.56 10.74
C LEU A 26 1.35 32.95 10.15
N PHE A 27 2.51 33.57 10.36
CA PHE A 27 3.80 33.05 9.89
C PHE A 27 4.18 31.73 10.57
N ALA A 28 4.00 31.63 11.89
CA ALA A 28 4.25 30.40 12.63
C ALA A 28 3.32 29.28 12.14
N ALA A 29 2.02 29.57 11.97
CA ALA A 29 1.06 28.60 11.44
C ALA A 29 1.40 28.16 10.00
N ALA A 30 1.83 29.09 9.14
CA ALA A 30 2.24 28.77 7.77
C ALA A 30 3.52 27.92 7.74
N ALA A 31 4.49 28.20 8.60
CA ALA A 31 5.71 27.42 8.72
C ALA A 31 5.45 26.00 9.24
N MET A 32 4.53 25.85 10.21
CA MET A 32 4.13 24.54 10.74
C MET A 32 3.30 23.71 9.75
N ASN A 33 2.60 24.35 8.81
CA ASN A 33 1.73 23.70 7.83
C ASN A 33 2.37 23.55 6.43
N GLN A 34 3.70 23.66 6.31
CA GLN A 34 4.35 23.37 5.04
C GLN A 34 4.17 21.89 4.68
N PRO A 35 3.76 21.57 3.44
CA PRO A 35 3.65 20.18 3.01
C PRO A 35 5.03 19.51 3.07
N PRO A 36 5.11 18.22 3.46
CA PRO A 36 6.37 17.51 3.52
C PRO A 36 7.02 17.46 2.13
N ALA A 37 8.35 17.50 2.10
CA ALA A 37 9.09 17.29 0.87
C ALA A 37 8.86 15.87 0.35
N THR A 38 8.65 15.75 -0.96
CA THR A 38 8.39 14.48 -1.63
C THR A 38 9.47 14.19 -2.66
N ASP A 39 9.76 12.91 -2.84
CA ASP A 39 10.53 12.39 -3.94
C ASP A 39 9.82 12.67 -5.28
N GLU A 40 10.58 13.07 -6.31
CA GLU A 40 10.00 13.52 -7.58
C GLU A 40 9.46 12.36 -8.43
N GLU A 41 10.06 11.18 -8.31
CA GLU A 41 9.72 10.00 -9.10
C GLU A 41 8.52 9.26 -8.48
N THR A 42 8.60 8.98 -7.19
CA THR A 42 7.60 8.17 -6.47
C THR A 42 6.47 9.00 -5.86
N GLY A 43 6.68 10.31 -5.65
CA GLY A 43 5.76 11.17 -4.92
C GLY A 43 5.70 10.89 -3.41
N CYS A 44 6.55 10.00 -2.89
CA CYS A 44 6.58 9.62 -1.49
C CYS A 44 7.32 10.61 -0.62
N ARG A 45 6.97 10.68 0.66
CA ARG A 45 7.58 11.64 1.59
C ARG A 45 9.04 11.28 1.86
N LEU A 46 9.92 12.27 1.82
CA LEU A 46 11.35 12.06 2.12
C LEU A 46 11.61 11.78 3.61
N ASP A 47 10.69 12.18 4.49
CA ASP A 47 10.76 11.91 5.93
C ASP A 47 10.31 10.48 6.31
N ARG A 48 9.87 9.67 5.33
CA ARG A 48 9.43 8.27 5.49
C ARG A 48 8.30 8.07 6.50
N GLN A 49 7.50 9.11 6.74
CA GLN A 49 6.33 9.05 7.61
C GLN A 49 5.05 8.91 6.78
N ASP A 50 4.96 7.84 6.00
CA ASP A 50 3.78 7.61 5.18
C ASP A 50 2.58 7.23 6.05
N PRO A 51 1.39 7.83 5.83
CA PRO A 51 0.22 7.57 6.67
C PRO A 51 -0.35 6.17 6.48
N SER A 52 -0.13 5.57 5.31
CA SER A 52 -0.53 4.21 4.99
C SER A 52 0.41 3.60 3.95
N HIS A 53 0.50 2.27 3.93
CA HIS A 53 1.18 1.52 2.90
C HIS A 53 0.37 0.27 2.57
N THR A 54 -0.04 0.14 1.31
CA THR A 54 -0.69 -1.05 0.75
C THR A 54 0.27 -1.74 -0.19
N ILE A 55 0.64 -2.98 0.10
CA ILE A 55 1.41 -3.84 -0.80
C ILE A 55 0.45 -4.80 -1.49
N VAL A 56 0.49 -4.87 -2.82
CA VAL A 56 -0.25 -5.85 -3.61
C VAL A 56 0.76 -6.84 -4.17
N LEU A 57 0.69 -8.09 -3.71
CA LEU A 57 1.51 -9.19 -4.19
C LEU A 57 0.68 -10.01 -5.19
N VAL A 58 1.06 -9.94 -6.47
CA VAL A 58 0.41 -10.69 -7.55
C VAL A 58 1.23 -11.92 -7.87
N ASP A 59 0.65 -13.09 -7.63
CA ASP A 59 1.25 -14.35 -8.00
C ASP A 59 0.97 -14.68 -9.47
N GLN A 60 2.00 -15.18 -10.14
CA GLN A 60 2.01 -15.40 -11.60
C GLN A 60 2.20 -16.88 -11.95
N SER A 61 1.99 -17.82 -11.02
CA SER A 61 2.11 -19.26 -11.33
C SER A 61 1.14 -19.77 -12.37
N ASP A 62 -0.01 -19.13 -12.51
CA ASP A 62 -1.02 -19.50 -13.48
C ASP A 62 -1.34 -18.30 -14.38
N PRO A 63 -1.61 -18.55 -15.67
CA PRO A 63 -1.96 -17.48 -16.60
C PRO A 63 -3.30 -16.85 -16.19
N PHE A 64 -3.32 -15.53 -16.08
CA PHE A 64 -4.54 -14.77 -15.85
C PHE A 64 -5.41 -14.76 -17.11
N ASN A 65 -6.68 -15.09 -16.96
CA ASN A 65 -7.64 -14.94 -18.05
C ASN A 65 -8.14 -13.48 -18.13
N ALA A 66 -8.83 -13.12 -19.22
CA ALA A 66 -9.28 -11.74 -19.43
C ALA A 66 -10.19 -11.19 -18.29
N THR A 67 -10.99 -12.05 -17.66
CA THR A 67 -11.81 -11.70 -16.51
C THR A 67 -10.96 -11.41 -15.29
N ASP A 68 -9.95 -12.25 -15.00
CA ASP A 68 -9.04 -12.03 -13.88
C ASP A 68 -8.26 -10.73 -14.05
N VAL A 69 -7.75 -10.47 -15.26
CA VAL A 69 -7.02 -9.22 -15.56
C VAL A 69 -7.91 -8.00 -15.35
N ALA A 70 -9.15 -8.03 -15.83
CA ALA A 70 -10.10 -6.93 -15.62
C ALA A 70 -10.41 -6.73 -14.13
N TRP A 71 -10.52 -7.81 -13.38
CA TRP A 71 -10.78 -7.78 -11.95
C TRP A 71 -9.58 -7.23 -11.16
N VAL A 72 -8.35 -7.66 -11.45
CA VAL A 72 -7.14 -7.13 -10.78
C VAL A 72 -6.95 -5.65 -11.09
N ARG A 73 -7.25 -5.20 -12.32
CA ARG A 73 -7.25 -3.77 -12.66
C ARG A 73 -8.25 -2.99 -11.80
N ALA A 74 -9.48 -3.48 -11.64
CA ALA A 74 -10.48 -2.85 -10.80
C ALA A 74 -10.05 -2.80 -9.32
N LEU A 75 -9.49 -3.91 -8.80
CA LEU A 75 -8.91 -3.95 -7.46
C LEU A 75 -7.84 -2.88 -7.27
N LEU A 76 -6.88 -2.78 -8.19
CA LEU A 76 -5.80 -1.79 -8.11
C LEU A 76 -6.34 -0.37 -8.19
N GLU A 77 -7.36 -0.12 -9.01
CA GLU A 77 -8.02 1.19 -9.09
C GLU A 77 -8.71 1.55 -7.77
N ASP A 78 -9.46 0.62 -7.18
CA ASP A 78 -10.16 0.84 -5.91
C ASP A 78 -9.18 1.12 -4.77
N GLU A 79 -8.12 0.32 -4.66
CA GLU A 79 -7.08 0.51 -3.65
C GLU A 79 -6.32 1.83 -3.89
N ALA A 80 -5.99 2.18 -5.14
CA ALA A 80 -5.39 3.47 -5.50
C ALA A 80 -6.26 4.67 -5.11
N ARG A 81 -7.58 4.56 -5.25
CA ARG A 81 -8.55 5.62 -4.88
C ARG A 81 -8.78 5.72 -3.37
N ALA A 82 -8.71 4.60 -2.67
CA ALA A 82 -8.90 4.54 -1.22
C ALA A 82 -7.71 5.11 -0.43
N LEU A 83 -6.53 5.23 -1.05
CA LEU A 83 -5.34 5.75 -0.39
C LEU A 83 -5.52 7.20 0.10
N PRO A 84 -5.16 7.49 1.36
CA PRO A 84 -5.03 8.86 1.81
C PRO A 84 -3.93 9.58 1.02
N LYS A 85 -3.91 10.91 1.11
CA LYS A 85 -2.79 11.70 0.58
C LYS A 85 -1.48 11.23 1.22
N PHE A 86 -0.46 11.02 0.39
CA PHE A 86 0.83 10.40 0.72
C PHE A 86 0.78 8.92 1.08
N GLY A 87 -0.38 8.27 1.02
CA GLY A 87 -0.47 6.82 1.17
C GLY A 87 0.29 6.11 0.06
N ARG A 88 1.14 5.15 0.43
CA ARG A 88 1.98 4.38 -0.49
C ARG A 88 1.23 3.16 -1.02
N LEU A 89 1.39 2.87 -2.30
CA LEU A 89 1.03 1.60 -2.90
C LEU A 89 2.24 1.01 -3.60
N THR A 90 2.49 -0.28 -3.33
CA THR A 90 3.55 -1.04 -3.96
C THR A 90 2.96 -2.26 -4.62
N LEU A 91 3.26 -2.45 -5.90
CA LEU A 91 2.94 -3.64 -6.66
C LEU A 91 4.19 -4.53 -6.73
N SER A 92 4.06 -5.77 -6.28
CA SER A 92 5.16 -6.74 -6.27
C SER A 92 4.71 -8.08 -6.83
N VAL A 93 5.67 -8.86 -7.31
CA VAL A 93 5.47 -10.26 -7.72
C VAL A 93 6.49 -11.16 -7.00
N PRO A 94 6.15 -12.42 -6.70
CA PRO A 94 7.12 -13.39 -6.21
C PRO A 94 8.25 -13.57 -7.23
N ASN A 95 9.46 -13.85 -6.75
CA ASN A 95 10.60 -14.08 -7.62
C ASN A 95 10.98 -15.56 -7.63
N ALA A 96 10.74 -16.19 -8.78
CA ALA A 96 11.04 -17.59 -9.03
C ALA A 96 12.54 -17.92 -8.88
N ALA A 97 13.42 -17.01 -9.32
CA ALA A 97 14.87 -17.20 -9.33
C ALA A 97 15.49 -17.01 -7.94
N SER A 98 14.94 -16.08 -7.15
CA SER A 98 15.38 -15.77 -5.79
C SER A 98 14.17 -15.58 -4.87
N SER A 99 13.76 -16.65 -4.19
CA SER A 99 12.50 -16.70 -3.42
C SER A 99 12.37 -15.62 -2.34
N TYR A 100 13.48 -15.13 -1.81
CA TYR A 100 13.54 -14.07 -0.78
C TYR A 100 13.74 -12.66 -1.35
N ASP A 101 13.70 -12.49 -2.66
CA ASP A 101 13.89 -11.20 -3.34
C ASP A 101 12.71 -10.89 -4.27
N PRO A 102 11.50 -10.67 -3.73
CA PRO A 102 10.32 -10.38 -4.54
C PRO A 102 10.53 -9.10 -5.34
N VAL A 103 10.13 -9.13 -6.62
CA VAL A 103 10.37 -8.01 -7.52
C VAL A 103 9.32 -6.93 -7.27
N THR A 104 9.78 -5.72 -6.95
CA THR A 104 8.91 -4.53 -6.93
C THR A 104 8.74 -4.03 -8.37
N VAL A 105 7.53 -4.15 -8.88
CA VAL A 105 7.16 -3.78 -10.25
C VAL A 105 6.90 -2.29 -10.33
N TRP A 106 6.23 -1.77 -9.31
CA TRP A 106 5.91 -0.35 -9.19
C TRP A 106 5.74 0.04 -7.74
N THR A 107 6.11 1.27 -7.40
CA THR A 107 5.82 1.86 -6.10
C THR A 107 5.61 3.36 -6.24
N GLY A 108 4.64 3.90 -5.51
CA GLY A 108 4.39 5.33 -5.50
C GLY A 108 3.47 5.74 -4.36
N CYS A 109 3.40 7.05 -4.10
CA CYS A 109 2.52 7.62 -3.09
C CYS A 109 1.46 8.52 -3.72
N SER A 110 0.22 8.39 -3.24
CA SER A 110 -0.92 9.12 -3.78
C SER A 110 -0.76 10.62 -3.54
N PRO A 111 -0.91 11.49 -4.55
CA PRO A 111 -0.96 12.94 -4.34
C PRO A 111 -2.21 13.41 -3.58
N GLY A 112 -3.11 12.49 -3.24
CA GLY A 112 -4.43 12.72 -2.65
C GLY A 112 -5.53 12.68 -3.70
N SER A 113 -6.78 12.51 -3.25
CA SER A 113 -7.95 12.50 -4.13
C SER A 113 -8.56 13.90 -4.25
N ALA A 114 -9.16 14.19 -5.40
CA ALA A 114 -9.93 15.41 -5.61
C ALA A 114 -11.13 15.53 -4.63
N ALA A 115 -11.64 14.39 -4.13
CA ALA A 115 -12.71 14.35 -3.13
C ALA A 115 -12.30 14.92 -1.76
N ALA A 116 -11.00 14.85 -1.42
CA ALA A 116 -10.45 15.42 -0.19
C ALA A 116 -9.96 16.88 -0.37
N ALA A 117 -10.01 17.41 -1.60
CA ALA A 117 -9.55 18.77 -1.88
C ALA A 117 -10.56 19.81 -1.40
N ASN A 118 -10.09 20.86 -0.73
CA ASN A 118 -10.96 21.98 -0.38
C ASN A 118 -11.19 22.85 -1.62
N PRO A 119 -12.40 22.90 -2.20
CA PRO A 119 -12.66 23.61 -3.45
C PRO A 119 -12.46 25.13 -3.37
N ILE A 120 -12.37 25.69 -2.16
CA ILE A 120 -12.11 27.13 -1.94
C ILE A 120 -10.62 27.46 -2.12
N PHE A 121 -9.72 26.53 -1.78
CA PHE A 121 -8.27 26.78 -1.76
C PHE A 121 -7.49 25.93 -2.77
N GLN A 122 -8.10 24.89 -3.33
CA GLN A 122 -7.45 23.92 -4.20
C GLN A 122 -8.31 23.67 -5.43
N ASN A 123 -7.67 23.53 -6.60
CA ASN A 123 -8.35 23.19 -7.85
C ASN A 123 -8.49 21.67 -7.98
N PRO A 124 -9.70 21.10 -7.81
CA PRO A 124 -9.88 19.64 -7.80
C PRO A 124 -9.53 19.01 -9.15
N LYS A 125 -9.73 19.74 -10.26
CA LYS A 125 -9.41 19.26 -11.62
C LYS A 125 -7.90 19.07 -11.79
N MET A 126 -7.09 19.97 -11.24
CA MET A 126 -5.63 19.84 -11.30
C MET A 126 -5.12 18.68 -10.44
N ILE A 127 -5.73 18.45 -9.27
CA ILE A 127 -5.37 17.33 -8.40
C ILE A 127 -5.69 16.01 -9.08
N GLU A 128 -6.89 15.89 -9.67
CA GLU A 128 -7.27 14.69 -10.42
C GLU A 128 -6.33 14.45 -11.61
N GLN A 129 -6.01 15.50 -12.38
CA GLN A 129 -5.06 15.38 -13.49
C GLN A 129 -3.67 14.92 -13.03
N ALA A 130 -3.17 15.45 -11.91
CA ALA A 130 -1.91 15.02 -11.34
C ALA A 130 -1.95 13.57 -10.83
N TRP A 131 -3.04 13.17 -10.16
CA TRP A 131 -3.27 11.80 -9.72
C TRP A 131 -3.29 10.83 -10.90
N GLN A 132 -4.03 11.16 -11.96
CA GLN A 132 -4.09 10.36 -13.18
C GLN A 132 -2.72 10.21 -13.84
N ALA A 133 -2.00 11.32 -14.03
CA ALA A 133 -0.76 11.33 -14.80
C ALA A 133 0.44 10.74 -14.04
N LYS A 134 0.57 11.03 -12.74
CA LYS A 134 1.76 10.68 -11.95
C LYS A 134 1.61 9.42 -11.11
N PHE A 135 0.38 8.99 -10.82
CA PHE A 135 0.13 7.86 -9.93
C PHE A 135 -0.61 6.73 -10.64
N HIS A 136 -1.83 6.98 -11.11
CA HIS A 136 -2.70 5.94 -11.66
C HIS A 136 -2.16 5.35 -12.96
N LYS A 137 -1.78 6.18 -13.94
CA LYS A 137 -1.29 5.69 -15.23
C LYS A 137 0.01 4.86 -15.10
N PRO A 138 1.03 5.29 -14.33
CA PRO A 138 2.21 4.46 -14.05
C PRO A 138 1.90 3.15 -13.34
N LEU A 139 1.00 3.16 -12.35
CA LEU A 139 0.54 1.94 -11.66
C LEU A 139 -0.09 0.95 -12.64
N MET A 140 -1.02 1.41 -13.48
CA MET A 140 -1.70 0.55 -14.44
C MET A 140 -0.75 0.02 -15.51
N ALA A 141 0.22 0.82 -15.95
CA ALA A 141 1.26 0.35 -16.86
C ALA A 141 2.12 -0.76 -16.22
N GLY A 142 2.50 -0.63 -14.95
CA GLY A 142 3.19 -1.70 -14.21
C GLY A 142 2.31 -2.93 -13.98
N ALA A 143 1.01 -2.76 -13.75
CA ALA A 143 0.07 -3.88 -13.66
C ALA A 143 -0.02 -4.66 -14.97
N GLU A 144 -0.02 -3.97 -16.10
CA GLU A 144 -0.06 -4.61 -17.43
C GLU A 144 1.18 -5.46 -17.70
N THR A 145 2.37 -5.03 -17.24
CA THR A 145 3.59 -5.80 -17.45
C THR A 145 3.62 -7.10 -16.66
N VAL A 146 2.81 -7.25 -15.59
CA VAL A 146 2.75 -8.47 -14.78
C VAL A 146 1.55 -9.35 -15.10
N LEU A 147 0.43 -8.76 -15.51
CA LEU A 147 -0.80 -9.50 -15.78
C LEU A 147 -0.83 -10.18 -17.14
N ILE A 148 0.02 -9.74 -18.09
CA ILE A 148 0.05 -10.27 -19.46
C ILE A 148 1.27 -11.19 -19.64
N ASP A 149 1.02 -12.42 -20.10
CA ASP A 149 2.03 -13.38 -20.60
C ASP A 149 3.23 -13.69 -19.68
N ASN A 150 3.09 -13.51 -18.36
CA ASN A 150 4.09 -13.96 -17.39
C ASN A 150 3.57 -15.18 -16.63
N VAL A 151 4.26 -16.30 -16.80
CA VAL A 151 4.04 -17.50 -16.00
C VAL A 151 5.32 -17.79 -15.24
N ALA A 152 5.24 -17.74 -13.91
CA ALA A 152 6.33 -18.09 -13.02
C ALA A 152 6.31 -19.61 -12.77
N PRO A 153 7.47 -20.30 -12.81
CA PRO A 153 7.52 -21.74 -12.55
C PRO A 153 7.26 -22.13 -11.09
N ASN A 154 7.25 -21.16 -10.17
CA ASN A 154 7.06 -21.37 -8.73
C ASN A 154 6.52 -20.12 -8.03
N SER A 155 5.78 -20.35 -6.94
CA SER A 155 5.07 -19.34 -6.11
C SER A 155 5.62 -19.31 -4.68
N PRO A 156 6.81 -18.72 -4.44
CA PRO A 156 7.37 -18.59 -3.10
C PRO A 156 6.67 -17.47 -2.30
N LEU A 157 5.40 -17.70 -1.95
CA LEU A 157 4.54 -16.70 -1.30
C LEU A 157 5.01 -16.35 0.11
N MET A 158 5.33 -17.36 0.93
CA MET A 158 5.79 -17.14 2.30
C MET A 158 7.10 -16.37 2.35
N GLU A 159 8.04 -16.73 1.48
CA GLU A 159 9.35 -16.08 1.35
C GLU A 159 9.20 -14.64 0.89
N ALA A 160 8.36 -14.41 -0.13
CA ALA A 160 8.04 -13.06 -0.60
C ALA A 160 7.40 -12.23 0.52
N MET A 161 6.42 -12.78 1.26
CA MET A 161 5.79 -12.10 2.38
C MET A 161 6.74 -11.85 3.56
N PHE A 162 7.70 -12.73 3.79
CA PHE A 162 8.76 -12.53 4.77
C PHE A 162 9.58 -11.30 4.43
N THR A 163 10.09 -11.20 3.19
CA THR A 163 10.87 -10.05 2.77
C THR A 163 10.04 -8.77 2.73
N LEU A 164 8.81 -8.82 2.21
CA LEU A 164 7.92 -7.64 2.15
C LEU A 164 7.54 -7.15 3.55
N GLY A 165 7.27 -8.09 4.47
CA GLY A 165 6.95 -7.81 5.86
C GLY A 165 8.11 -7.21 6.64
N ASP A 166 9.36 -7.41 6.22
CA ASP A 166 10.58 -6.87 6.87
C ASP A 166 11.07 -5.55 6.23
N ARG A 167 10.39 -5.06 5.20
CA ARG A 167 10.82 -3.80 4.53
C ARG A 167 10.77 -2.61 5.50
N PRO A 168 11.76 -1.72 5.49
CA PRO A 168 11.78 -0.54 6.37
C PRO A 168 10.61 0.43 6.18
N ASP A 169 9.99 0.44 4.99
CA ASP A 169 8.82 1.25 4.67
C ASP A 169 7.49 0.56 5.00
N PHE A 170 7.52 -0.64 5.60
CA PHE A 170 6.34 -1.43 5.96
C PHE A 170 6.39 -1.94 7.42
N GLN A 171 7.18 -1.26 8.27
CA GLN A 171 7.28 -1.56 9.70
C GLN A 171 6.25 -0.78 10.53
N GLY A 172 6.27 -0.96 11.85
CA GLY A 172 5.34 -0.31 12.80
C GLY A 172 5.35 1.22 12.82
N ASN A 173 6.28 1.88 12.11
CA ASN A 173 6.26 3.33 11.89
C ASN A 173 5.16 3.78 10.90
N VAL A 174 4.63 2.86 10.09
CA VAL A 174 3.48 3.11 9.20
C VAL A 174 2.19 2.73 9.93
N PRO A 175 1.29 3.69 10.23
CA PRO A 175 0.10 3.42 11.06
C PRO A 175 -0.89 2.43 10.44
N ALA A 176 -1.11 2.52 9.12
CA ALA A 176 -2.05 1.67 8.40
C ALA A 176 -1.30 0.84 7.36
N ARG A 177 -1.12 -0.45 7.63
CA ARG A 177 -0.40 -1.40 6.76
C ARG A 177 -1.35 -2.45 6.26
N ARG A 178 -1.33 -2.68 4.95
CA ARG A 178 -2.20 -3.63 4.27
C ARG A 178 -1.40 -4.44 3.25
N LEU A 179 -1.63 -5.75 3.22
CA LEU A 179 -1.04 -6.67 2.26
C LEU A 179 -2.16 -7.41 1.54
N ILE A 180 -2.23 -7.24 0.23
CA ILE A 180 -3.24 -7.87 -0.62
C ILE A 180 -2.55 -8.94 -1.44
N LEU A 181 -2.99 -10.18 -1.29
CA LEU A 181 -2.48 -11.32 -2.05
C LEU A 181 -3.45 -11.60 -3.19
N VAL A 182 -2.98 -11.55 -4.44
CA VAL A 182 -3.73 -11.98 -5.62
C VAL A 182 -3.08 -13.27 -6.10
N SER A 183 -3.63 -14.41 -5.69
CA SER A 183 -3.00 -15.72 -5.89
C SER A 183 -4.03 -16.84 -5.72
N ASP A 184 -3.72 -18.02 -6.25
CA ASP A 184 -4.43 -19.26 -5.93
C ASP A 184 -4.13 -19.77 -4.49
N LEU A 185 -3.19 -19.10 -3.81
CA LEU A 185 -2.66 -19.39 -2.47
C LEU A 185 -1.88 -20.70 -2.37
N MET A 186 -1.41 -21.26 -3.48
CA MET A 186 -0.61 -22.48 -3.48
C MET A 186 0.87 -22.15 -3.28
N GLN A 187 1.36 -22.36 -2.06
CA GLN A 187 2.80 -22.22 -1.79
C GLN A 187 3.60 -23.23 -2.60
N HIS A 188 4.55 -22.74 -3.39
CA HIS A 188 5.47 -23.57 -4.15
C HIS A 188 6.88 -22.97 -4.20
N SER A 189 7.78 -23.55 -3.43
CA SER A 189 9.21 -23.23 -3.45
C SER A 189 10.06 -24.47 -3.27
N LYS A 190 11.38 -24.26 -3.16
CA LYS A 190 12.33 -25.33 -2.83
C LYS A 190 12.17 -25.82 -1.39
N GLU A 191 11.72 -24.95 -0.48
CA GLU A 191 11.65 -25.22 0.95
C GLU A 191 10.35 -25.91 1.36
N PHE A 192 9.23 -25.51 0.74
CA PHE A 192 7.94 -26.13 0.96
C PHE A 192 7.08 -26.06 -0.31
N SER A 193 6.34 -27.13 -0.58
CA SER A 193 5.44 -27.20 -1.73
C SER A 193 4.16 -27.92 -1.37
N MET A 194 3.04 -27.19 -1.49
CA MET A 194 1.70 -27.73 -1.33
C MET A 194 1.36 -28.75 -2.43
N TYR A 195 2.02 -28.69 -3.59
CA TYR A 195 1.87 -29.70 -4.65
C TYR A 195 2.40 -31.08 -4.26
N LYS A 196 3.37 -31.14 -3.33
CA LYS A 196 3.99 -32.41 -2.91
C LYS A 196 3.35 -33.00 -1.67
N THR A 197 2.96 -32.13 -0.73
CA THR A 197 2.54 -32.53 0.62
C THR A 197 1.09 -32.16 0.92
N GLY A 198 0.40 -31.49 0.01
CA GLY A 198 -0.90 -30.89 0.25
C GLY A 198 -0.80 -29.75 1.27
N THR A 199 -1.86 -29.60 2.05
CA THR A 199 -2.00 -28.60 3.12
C THR A 199 -1.68 -29.20 4.50
N ALA A 200 -0.98 -30.34 4.53
CA ALA A 200 -0.63 -31.06 5.76
C ALA A 200 0.26 -30.18 6.65
N TRP A 201 -0.25 -29.78 7.81
CA TRP A 201 0.44 -28.85 8.69
C TRP A 201 1.72 -29.43 9.28
N GLU A 202 1.72 -30.73 9.58
CA GLU A 202 2.89 -31.45 10.12
C GLU A 202 4.06 -31.43 9.13
N ALA A 203 3.78 -31.50 7.82
CA ALA A 203 4.79 -31.38 6.78
C ALA A 203 5.35 -29.96 6.68
N PHE A 204 4.51 -28.94 6.90
CA PHE A 204 4.94 -27.55 6.98
C PHE A 204 5.78 -27.27 8.23
N GLU A 205 5.41 -27.80 9.40
CA GLU A 205 6.17 -27.63 10.65
C GLU A 205 7.60 -28.17 10.55
N GLY A 206 7.82 -29.22 9.75
CA GLY A 206 9.15 -29.76 9.47
C GLY A 206 9.95 -28.98 8.42
N SER A 207 9.38 -27.95 7.80
CA SER A 207 10.03 -27.16 6.75
C SER A 207 10.82 -25.96 7.31
N PRO A 208 11.88 -25.49 6.63
CA PRO A 208 12.62 -24.29 7.05
C PRO A 208 11.76 -23.03 7.16
N LEU A 209 10.63 -22.96 6.44
CA LEU A 209 9.70 -21.83 6.48
C LEU A 209 8.97 -21.69 7.82
N MET A 210 8.89 -22.75 8.64
CA MET A 210 8.22 -22.67 9.94
C MET A 210 8.93 -21.72 10.92
N ASP A 211 10.25 -21.57 10.81
CA ASP A 211 11.03 -20.68 11.66
C ASP A 211 10.96 -19.22 11.20
N MET A 212 10.41 -18.96 10.02
CA MET A 212 10.27 -17.61 9.49
C MET A 212 9.16 -16.85 10.21
N ARG A 213 9.52 -15.66 10.69
CA ARG A 213 8.60 -14.75 11.39
C ARG A 213 8.55 -13.44 10.60
N PRO A 214 7.60 -13.31 9.65
CA PRO A 214 7.47 -12.09 8.87
C PRO A 214 6.96 -10.95 9.77
N GLY A 215 7.39 -9.71 9.50
CA GLY A 215 6.98 -8.50 10.24
C GLY A 215 5.53 -8.06 9.99
N LEU A 216 4.57 -8.99 10.08
CA LEU A 216 3.16 -8.78 9.74
C LEU A 216 2.25 -8.47 10.94
N GLU A 217 2.83 -8.23 12.12
CA GLU A 217 2.05 -7.86 13.30
C GLU A 217 1.21 -6.60 13.04
N GLY A 218 -0.10 -6.70 13.24
CA GLY A 218 -1.04 -5.59 13.02
C GLY A 218 -1.25 -5.21 11.55
N VAL A 219 -0.70 -5.99 10.59
CA VAL A 219 -0.96 -5.80 9.16
C VAL A 219 -2.31 -6.42 8.80
N GLU A 220 -3.13 -5.66 8.07
CA GLU A 220 -4.35 -6.20 7.47
C GLU A 220 -3.97 -7.01 6.22
N VAL A 221 -4.17 -8.33 6.26
CA VAL A 221 -3.87 -9.20 5.13
C VAL A 221 -5.17 -9.66 4.48
N VAL A 222 -5.30 -9.41 3.19
CA VAL A 222 -6.47 -9.80 2.41
C VAL A 222 -6.04 -10.69 1.26
N ALA A 223 -6.44 -11.97 1.32
CA ALA A 223 -6.28 -12.86 0.19
C ALA A 223 -7.45 -12.75 -0.78
N ARG A 224 -7.12 -12.53 -2.05
CA ARG A 224 -8.04 -12.50 -3.18
C ARG A 224 -7.72 -13.71 -4.04
N VAL A 225 -8.55 -14.74 -3.89
CA VAL A 225 -8.26 -16.05 -4.45
C VAL A 225 -8.61 -16.04 -5.93
N VAL A 226 -7.62 -16.29 -6.79
CA VAL A 226 -7.84 -16.49 -8.23
C VAL A 226 -7.81 -18.00 -8.47
N PRO A 227 -8.97 -18.65 -8.70
CA PRO A 227 -9.02 -20.09 -8.87
C PRO A 227 -8.37 -20.50 -10.20
N ARG A 228 -7.58 -21.58 -10.15
CA ARG A 228 -7.04 -22.21 -11.36
C ARG A 228 -8.16 -22.65 -12.30
N GLN A 229 -7.92 -22.53 -13.61
CA GLN A 229 -8.87 -23.01 -14.62
C GLN A 229 -8.82 -24.53 -14.82
N GLU A 230 -7.66 -25.16 -14.62
CA GLU A 230 -7.46 -26.57 -14.99
C GLU A 230 -7.76 -27.57 -13.86
N TYR A 231 -7.58 -27.19 -12.59
CA TYR A 231 -7.70 -28.11 -11.45
C TYR A 231 -8.50 -27.51 -10.31
N ALA A 232 -9.45 -28.29 -9.77
CA ALA A 232 -10.17 -27.94 -8.56
C ALA A 232 -9.22 -28.00 -7.36
N LEU A 233 -8.82 -26.83 -6.85
CA LEU A 233 -8.06 -26.73 -5.61
C LEU A 233 -8.95 -27.07 -4.40
N PRO A 234 -8.43 -27.74 -3.35
CA PRO A 234 -9.13 -27.89 -2.09
C PRO A 234 -9.13 -26.56 -1.32
N LEU A 235 -9.86 -25.57 -1.84
CA LEU A 235 -9.83 -24.19 -1.38
C LEU A 235 -10.14 -24.05 0.11
N GLY A 236 -11.00 -24.91 0.67
CA GLY A 236 -11.29 -24.95 2.10
C GLY A 236 -10.06 -25.27 2.94
N GLU A 237 -9.27 -26.26 2.53
CA GLU A 237 -8.05 -26.67 3.22
C GLU A 237 -6.93 -25.66 3.05
N VAL A 238 -6.76 -25.11 1.84
CA VAL A 238 -5.76 -24.06 1.57
C VAL A 238 -6.06 -22.82 2.41
N LYS A 239 -7.33 -22.38 2.45
CA LYS A 239 -7.74 -21.26 3.32
C LYS A 239 -7.49 -21.55 4.79
N ALA A 240 -7.84 -22.75 5.27
CA ALA A 240 -7.61 -23.14 6.66
C ALA A 240 -6.12 -23.14 7.04
N PHE A 241 -5.26 -23.63 6.14
CA PHE A 241 -3.81 -23.59 6.30
C PHE A 241 -3.30 -22.15 6.46
N TRP A 242 -3.67 -21.24 5.55
CA TRP A 242 -3.23 -19.85 5.63
C TRP A 242 -3.80 -19.12 6.85
N GLN A 243 -5.06 -19.37 7.22
CA GLN A 243 -5.64 -18.85 8.46
C GLN A 243 -4.81 -19.27 9.68
N ARG A 244 -4.37 -20.53 9.75
CA ARG A 244 -3.50 -21.02 10.82
C ARG A 244 -2.13 -20.35 10.79
N TRP A 245 -1.52 -20.18 9.61
CA TRP A 245 -0.23 -19.52 9.45
C TRP A 245 -0.27 -18.04 9.88
N PHE A 246 -1.20 -17.25 9.34
CA PHE A 246 -1.34 -15.82 9.67
C PHE A 246 -1.69 -15.56 11.14
N LYS A 247 -2.42 -16.48 11.79
CA LYS A 247 -2.66 -16.39 13.23
C LYS A 247 -1.34 -16.38 14.02
N GLY A 248 -0.32 -17.08 13.55
CA GLY A 248 1.01 -17.11 14.15
C GLY A 248 1.87 -15.86 13.90
N THR A 249 1.51 -15.01 12.93
CA THR A 249 2.27 -13.79 12.56
C THR A 249 1.74 -12.52 13.23
N GLY A 250 0.57 -12.58 13.88
CA GLY A 250 -0.10 -11.41 14.46
C GLY A 250 -0.82 -10.52 13.43
N ALA A 251 -0.96 -11.00 12.19
CA ALA A 251 -1.73 -10.32 11.15
C ALA A 251 -3.24 -10.49 11.35
N VAL A 252 -4.02 -9.50 10.88
CA VAL A 252 -5.48 -9.62 10.76
C VAL A 252 -5.80 -10.14 9.37
N TYR A 253 -6.06 -11.44 9.25
CA TYR A 253 -6.24 -12.11 7.96
C TYR A 253 -7.71 -12.31 7.59
N GLY A 254 -8.06 -11.95 6.35
CA GLY A 254 -9.30 -12.31 5.68
C GLY A 254 -9.05 -12.85 4.26
N SER A 255 -9.97 -13.67 3.75
CA SER A 255 -9.92 -14.17 2.36
C SER A 255 -11.27 -13.95 1.68
N VAL A 256 -11.25 -13.51 0.42
CA VAL A 256 -12.45 -13.39 -0.43
C VAL A 256 -12.17 -14.10 -1.75
N THR A 257 -13.20 -14.78 -2.24
CA THR A 257 -13.26 -15.44 -3.55
C THR A 257 -14.11 -14.60 -4.49
#